data_AF-W2U0Y7-F1
#
_entry.id   AF-W2U0Y7-F1
#
_cell.length_a   1.000
_cell.length_b   1.000
_cell.length_c   1.000
_cell.angle_alpha   90.00
_cell.angle_beta   90.00
_cell.angle_gamma   90.00
#
_symmetry.space_group_name_H-M   'P 1'
#
loop_
_entity.id
_entity.type
_entity.pdbx_description
1 polymer ?
#
loop_
_entity_poly.entity_id
_entity_poly.type
_entity_poly.pdbx_seq_one_letter_code
_entity_poly.pdbx_strand_id
1 'polypeptide(L)'
;MLVLLNFFHWNYNNASLCVENHKEKCSQTTVFNIALSGIDELCHEKEQDVLQHRECLESHSGTVLNGCDSVCHFTDFMIMLSGKGDAQRLKKLEADKEALQKETGSACTAFGCMSSCVAREFNMNCSPLGSIIVEALTKPFFTIATIFEEIGPRAKISIYRQVPPQCYYLVNYEEIRGLSAGKAPNKVLFKNPEEAILNEITTREEMKSRKKAELEKQFLMEAQMG
;
A
#
# COMPACT_ATOMS: atom_id res chain seq x y z
N MET A 1 3.32 -17.28 11.31
CA MET A 1 2.64 -15.97 11.24
C MET A 1 2.09 -15.48 12.58
N LEU A 2 1.44 -16.30 13.43
CA LEU A 2 1.05 -15.85 14.78
C LEU A 2 2.22 -15.55 15.73
N VAL A 3 3.31 -16.30 15.63
CA VAL A 3 4.57 -15.96 16.32
C VAL A 3 5.11 -14.62 15.79
N LEU A 4 4.96 -14.34 14.50
CA LEU A 4 5.33 -13.05 13.90
C LEU A 4 4.38 -11.95 14.36
N LEU A 5 3.06 -12.15 14.40
CA LEU A 5 2.08 -11.17 14.90
C LEU A 5 2.30 -10.85 16.38
N ASN A 6 2.54 -11.86 17.22
CA ASN A 6 2.88 -11.65 18.64
C ASN A 6 4.26 -10.97 18.80
N PHE A 7 5.24 -11.34 17.98
CA PHE A 7 6.55 -10.68 17.94
C PHE A 7 6.46 -9.23 17.43
N PHE A 8 5.65 -8.98 16.40
CA PHE A 8 5.39 -7.65 15.86
C PHE A 8 4.59 -6.81 16.85
N HIS A 9 3.60 -7.37 17.54
CA HIS A 9 2.85 -6.68 18.59
C HIS A 9 3.75 -6.28 19.77
N TRP A 10 4.58 -7.20 20.27
CA TRP A 10 5.52 -6.90 21.36
C TRP A 10 6.59 -5.89 20.96
N ASN A 11 7.19 -6.04 19.78
CA ASN A 11 8.19 -5.09 19.28
C ASN A 11 7.57 -3.75 18.90
N TYR A 12 6.35 -3.73 18.38
CA TYR A 12 5.59 -2.51 18.10
C TYR A 12 5.32 -1.76 19.40
N ASN A 13 4.78 -2.43 20.42
CA ASN A 13 4.53 -1.80 21.71
C ASN A 13 5.82 -1.24 22.34
N ASN A 14 6.94 -1.97 22.26
CA ASN A 14 8.22 -1.48 22.74
C ASN A 14 8.78 -0.33 21.89
N ALA A 15 8.65 -0.37 20.57
CA ALA A 15 9.09 0.70 19.68
C ALA A 15 8.25 1.96 19.86
N SER A 16 6.93 1.81 19.98
CA SER A 16 5.98 2.88 20.27
C SER A 16 6.25 3.49 21.65
N LEU A 17 6.45 2.68 22.68
CA LEU A 17 6.87 3.15 24.02
C LEU A 17 8.21 3.87 23.96
N CYS A 18 9.17 3.41 23.15
CA CYS A 18 10.44 4.10 22.96
C CYS A 18 10.24 5.50 22.35
N VAL A 19 9.42 5.61 21.30
CA VAL A 19 9.09 6.89 20.66
C VAL A 19 8.30 7.81 21.58
N GLU A 20 7.35 7.28 22.36
CA GLU A 20 6.58 8.05 23.33
C GLU A 20 7.44 8.57 24.49
N ASN A 21 8.31 7.71 25.05
CA ASN A 21 9.21 8.06 26.15
C ASN A 21 10.31 9.05 25.72
N HIS A 22 10.60 9.13 24.42
CA HIS A 22 11.58 10.06 23.85
C HIS A 22 10.93 11.11 22.95
N LYS A 23 9.66 11.48 23.19
CA LYS A 23 8.90 12.49 22.42
C LYS A 23 9.70 13.78 22.14
N GLU A 24 10.53 14.23 23.09
CA GLU A 24 11.36 15.42 22.94
C GLU A 24 12.55 15.25 21.96
N LYS A 25 13.01 14.02 21.74
CA LYS A 25 14.07 13.67 20.78
C LYS A 25 13.51 13.15 19.45
N CYS A 26 12.32 12.59 19.46
CA CYS A 26 11.60 12.10 18.28
C CYS A 26 10.69 13.20 17.74
N SER A 27 11.27 14.12 16.97
CA SER A 27 10.55 15.27 16.36
C SER A 27 9.52 14.89 15.28
N GLN A 28 9.33 13.60 14.98
CA GLN A 28 8.43 13.10 13.94
C GLN A 28 7.46 12.02 14.43
N THR A 29 6.92 12.16 15.65
CA THR A 29 5.92 11.23 16.20
C THR A 29 4.71 11.02 15.28
N THR A 30 4.24 12.06 14.59
CA THR A 30 3.14 11.96 13.61
C THR A 30 3.50 11.05 12.43
N VAL A 31 4.71 11.16 11.88
CA VAL A 31 5.16 10.34 10.73
C VAL A 31 5.30 8.88 11.15
N PHE A 32 5.86 8.64 12.35
CA PHE A 32 5.96 7.30 12.92
C PHE A 32 4.58 6.65 13.10
N ASN A 33 3.62 7.38 13.68
CA ASN A 33 2.26 6.90 13.88
C ASN A 33 1.57 6.58 12.55
N ILE A 34 1.70 7.46 11.54
CA ILE A 34 1.14 7.21 10.21
C ILE A 34 1.80 5.97 9.58
N ALA A 35 3.14 5.87 9.62
CA ALA A 35 3.87 4.76 8.99
C ALA A 35 3.51 3.40 9.60
N LEU A 36 3.21 3.34 10.90
CA LEU A 36 2.87 2.10 11.60
C LEU A 36 1.37 1.88 11.78
N SER A 37 0.53 2.83 11.38
CA SER A 37 -0.93 2.75 11.54
C SER A 37 -1.55 1.48 10.95
N GLY A 38 -0.95 0.94 9.89
CA GLY A 38 -1.41 -0.31 9.27
C GLY A 38 -1.10 -1.56 10.10
N ILE A 39 0.03 -1.58 10.80
CA ILE A 39 0.37 -2.67 11.73
C ILE A 39 -0.50 -2.57 12.96
N ASP A 40 -0.72 -1.35 13.46
CA ASP A 40 -1.61 -1.11 14.59
C ASP A 40 -3.04 -1.58 14.30
N GLU A 41 -3.58 -1.24 13.12
CA GLU A 41 -4.89 -1.72 12.69
C GLU A 41 -4.93 -3.26 12.64
N LEU A 42 -3.93 -3.89 12.04
CA LEU A 42 -3.91 -5.35 11.90
C LEU A 42 -3.84 -6.07 13.26
N CYS A 43 -3.07 -5.52 14.21
CA CYS A 43 -2.83 -6.10 15.51
C CYS A 43 -3.91 -5.79 16.55
N HIS A 44 -4.65 -4.68 16.41
CA HIS A 44 -5.66 -4.27 17.40
C HIS A 44 -7.08 -4.26 16.84
N GLU A 45 -7.32 -3.60 15.70
CA GLU A 45 -8.67 -3.44 15.15
C GLU A 45 -9.15 -4.69 14.40
N LYS A 46 -8.24 -5.36 13.67
CA LYS A 46 -8.53 -6.55 12.83
C LYS A 46 -8.07 -7.86 13.46
N GLU A 47 -7.67 -7.84 14.73
CA GLU A 47 -7.11 -9.00 15.41
C GLU A 47 -8.06 -10.21 15.32
N GLN A 48 -9.35 -10.01 15.62
CA GLN A 48 -10.33 -11.10 15.59
C GLN A 48 -10.54 -11.67 14.19
N ASP A 49 -10.58 -10.81 13.16
CA ASP A 49 -10.73 -11.23 11.76
C ASP A 49 -9.54 -12.08 11.32
N VAL A 50 -8.33 -11.71 11.76
CA VAL A 50 -7.09 -12.47 11.48
C VAL A 50 -7.06 -13.79 12.26
N LEU A 51 -7.45 -13.77 13.54
CA LEU A 51 -7.47 -14.94 14.42
C LEU A 51 -8.44 -16.02 13.95
N GLN A 52 -9.57 -15.64 13.36
CA GLN A 52 -10.51 -16.59 12.74
C GLN A 52 -9.86 -17.42 11.63
N HIS A 53 -8.81 -16.91 10.99
CA HIS A 53 -8.09 -17.59 9.91
C HIS A 53 -6.74 -18.18 10.36
N ARG A 54 -6.52 -18.30 11.69
CA ARG A 54 -5.27 -18.77 12.28
C ARG A 54 -4.73 -20.06 11.65
N GLU A 55 -5.55 -21.10 11.56
CA GLU A 55 -5.12 -22.40 11.05
C GLU A 55 -4.72 -22.30 9.56
N CYS A 56 -5.50 -21.54 8.79
CA CYS A 56 -5.19 -21.28 7.38
C CYS A 56 -3.86 -20.51 7.23
N LEU A 57 -3.64 -19.49 8.07
CA LEU A 57 -2.39 -18.75 8.08
C LEU A 57 -1.18 -19.61 8.44
N GLU A 58 -1.30 -20.46 9.45
CA GLU A 58 -0.23 -21.37 9.85
C GLU A 58 0.11 -22.36 8.71
N SER A 59 -0.89 -22.84 7.98
CA SER A 59 -0.72 -23.74 6.83
C SER A 59 -0.14 -23.07 5.59
N HIS A 60 -0.62 -21.87 5.23
CA HIS A 60 -0.36 -21.29 3.91
C HIS A 60 0.64 -20.13 3.90
N SER A 61 0.90 -19.47 5.03
CA SER A 61 1.69 -18.22 5.04
C SER A 61 3.10 -18.38 4.46
N GLY A 62 3.83 -19.44 4.81
CA GLY A 62 5.17 -19.68 4.26
C GLY A 62 5.16 -19.86 2.75
N THR A 63 4.24 -20.68 2.23
CA THR A 63 4.09 -20.94 0.79
C THR A 63 3.68 -19.68 0.03
N VAL A 64 2.70 -18.93 0.54
CA VAL A 64 2.22 -17.70 -0.09
C VAL A 64 3.32 -16.64 -0.12
N LEU A 65 3.97 -16.37 1.02
CA LEU A 65 5.00 -15.35 1.10
C LEU A 65 6.21 -15.69 0.24
N ASN A 66 6.70 -16.92 0.28
CA ASN A 66 7.83 -17.35 -0.55
C ASN A 66 7.46 -17.38 -2.04
N GLY A 67 6.25 -17.82 -2.38
CA GLY A 67 5.75 -17.83 -3.75
C GLY A 67 5.69 -16.42 -4.33
N CYS A 68 5.10 -15.47 -3.60
CA CYS A 68 5.07 -14.08 -4.01
C CYS A 68 6.46 -13.45 -4.08
N ASP A 69 7.31 -13.70 -3.08
CA ASP A 69 8.66 -13.13 -3.05
C ASP A 69 9.55 -13.66 -4.19
N SER A 70 9.37 -14.92 -4.60
CA SER A 70 10.11 -15.49 -5.74
C SER A 70 9.83 -14.79 -7.08
N VAL A 71 8.69 -14.09 -7.19
CA VAL A 71 8.30 -13.32 -8.38
C VAL A 71 8.60 -11.84 -8.20
N CYS A 72 8.41 -11.32 -7.00
CA CYS A 72 8.48 -9.89 -6.71
C CYS A 72 9.85 -9.42 -6.19
N HIS A 73 10.71 -10.34 -5.73
CA HIS A 73 12.04 -10.08 -5.15
C HIS A 73 12.02 -9.00 -4.05
N PHE A 74 10.98 -9.01 -3.22
CA PHE A 74 10.75 -7.97 -2.22
C PHE A 74 11.74 -8.08 -1.05
N THR A 75 12.01 -9.30 -0.57
CA THR A 75 12.97 -9.54 0.51
C THR A 75 14.39 -9.14 0.10
N ASP A 76 14.82 -9.52 -1.11
CA ASP A 76 16.13 -9.14 -1.64
C ASP A 76 16.28 -7.62 -1.71
N PHE A 77 15.24 -6.93 -2.16
CA PHE A 77 15.20 -5.47 -2.17
C PHE A 77 15.31 -4.88 -0.74
N MET A 78 14.55 -5.39 0.22
CA MET A 78 14.60 -4.91 1.61
C MET A 78 15.95 -5.16 2.28
N ILE A 79 16.60 -6.29 2.00
CA ILE A 79 17.96 -6.59 2.47
C ILE A 79 18.97 -5.61 1.86
N MET A 80 18.83 -5.31 0.57
CA MET A 80 19.70 -4.37 -0.13
C MET A 80 19.51 -2.94 0.40
N LEU A 81 18.26 -2.51 0.62
CA LEU A 81 17.91 -1.17 1.10
C LEU A 81 18.30 -0.94 2.57
N SER A 82 18.12 -1.95 3.43
CA SER A 82 18.59 -1.89 4.83
C SER A 82 20.11 -1.82 4.95
N GLY A 83 20.83 -1.97 3.83
CA GLY A 83 22.23 -1.60 3.69
C GLY A 83 23.18 -2.37 4.61
N LYS A 84 22.78 -3.54 5.15
CA LYS A 84 23.50 -4.22 6.24
C LYS A 84 23.89 -3.28 7.42
N GLY A 85 23.14 -2.20 7.66
CA GLY A 85 23.45 -1.20 8.69
C GLY A 85 24.45 -0.11 8.31
N ASP A 86 24.82 0.04 7.02
CA ASP A 86 25.71 1.11 6.57
C ASP A 86 24.96 2.45 6.38
N ALA A 87 24.88 3.23 7.46
CA ALA A 87 24.28 4.56 7.46
C ALA A 87 24.97 5.55 6.50
N GLN A 88 26.24 5.33 6.10
CA GLN A 88 26.91 6.20 5.13
C GLN A 88 26.37 5.97 3.72
N ARG A 89 26.00 4.74 3.39
CA ARG A 89 25.39 4.40 2.11
C ARG A 89 24.02 5.09 1.94
N LEU A 90 23.20 5.12 2.99
CA LEU A 90 21.92 5.85 3.01
C LEU A 90 22.12 7.36 2.82
N LYS A 91 23.10 7.97 3.50
CA LYS A 91 23.44 9.40 3.30
C LYS A 91 23.94 9.70 1.89
N LYS A 92 24.69 8.77 1.28
CA LYS A 92 25.18 8.92 -0.10
C LYS A 92 24.04 8.82 -1.11
N LEU A 93 23.08 7.92 -0.87
CA LEU A 93 21.84 7.82 -1.63
C LEU A 93 21.00 9.09 -1.52
N GLU A 94 20.89 9.67 -0.31
CA GLU A 94 20.17 10.94 -0.11
C GLU A 94 20.81 12.11 -0.89
N ALA A 95 22.14 12.14 -0.97
CA ALA A 95 22.87 13.16 -1.73
C ALA A 95 22.76 12.97 -3.26
N ASP A 96 22.46 11.76 -3.73
CA ASP A 96 22.30 11.41 -5.15
C ASP A 96 20.82 11.20 -5.47
N LYS A 97 20.16 12.29 -5.88
CA LYS A 97 18.73 12.30 -6.20
C LYS A 97 18.35 11.27 -7.28
N GLU A 98 19.21 11.04 -8.27
CA GLU A 98 18.92 10.09 -9.34
C GLU A 98 18.98 8.66 -8.82
N ALA A 99 20.02 8.33 -8.06
CA ALA A 99 20.12 7.03 -7.39
C ALA A 99 18.93 6.80 -6.44
N LEU A 100 18.56 7.81 -5.65
CA LEU A 100 17.41 7.74 -4.74
C LEU A 100 16.10 7.49 -5.48
N GLN A 101 15.85 8.18 -6.59
CA GLN A 101 14.65 7.96 -7.40
C GLN A 101 14.63 6.56 -8.00
N LYS A 102 15.77 6.04 -8.45
CA LYS A 102 15.88 4.68 -8.99
C LYS A 102 15.59 3.61 -7.92
N GLU A 103 16.18 3.75 -6.74
CA GLU A 103 15.94 2.82 -5.63
C GLU A 103 14.49 2.88 -5.16
N THR A 104 13.94 4.09 -5.05
CA THR A 104 12.53 4.30 -4.68
C THR A 104 11.57 3.70 -5.72
N GLY A 105 11.89 3.83 -7.02
CA GLY A 105 11.08 3.25 -8.09
C GLY A 105 11.11 1.72 -8.07
N SER A 106 12.27 1.15 -7.74
CA SER A 106 12.43 -0.30 -7.53
C SER A 106 11.64 -0.77 -6.31
N ALA A 107 11.69 -0.01 -5.22
CA ALA A 107 10.91 -0.26 -4.00
C ALA A 107 9.42 -0.34 -4.29
N CYS A 108 8.88 0.66 -5.00
CA CYS A 108 7.45 0.72 -5.33
C CYS A 108 7.04 -0.42 -6.27
N THR A 109 7.90 -0.80 -7.21
CA THR A 109 7.63 -1.94 -8.09
C THR A 109 7.53 -3.25 -7.28
N ALA A 110 8.51 -3.50 -6.40
CA ALA A 110 8.53 -4.69 -5.57
C ALA A 110 7.36 -4.70 -4.57
N PHE A 111 7.08 -3.57 -3.93
CA PHE A 111 5.98 -3.42 -2.98
C PHE A 111 4.62 -3.67 -3.64
N GLY A 112 4.32 -3.00 -4.76
CA GLY A 112 3.05 -3.20 -5.47
C GLY A 112 2.85 -4.62 -5.98
N CYS A 113 3.93 -5.27 -6.44
CA CYS A 113 3.91 -6.69 -6.79
C CYS A 113 3.60 -7.56 -5.57
N MET A 114 4.35 -7.39 -4.48
CA MET A 114 4.23 -8.20 -3.28
C MET A 114 2.84 -8.05 -2.65
N SER A 115 2.36 -6.82 -2.46
CA SER A 115 1.05 -6.54 -1.89
C SER A 115 -0.09 -7.17 -2.69
N SER A 116 -0.12 -6.98 -4.00
CA SER A 116 -1.18 -7.56 -4.84
C SER A 116 -1.10 -9.08 -4.92
N CYS A 117 0.10 -9.66 -4.96
CA CYS A 117 0.27 -11.11 -4.93
C CYS A 117 -0.22 -11.69 -3.59
N VAL A 118 0.23 -11.13 -2.47
CA VAL A 118 -0.16 -11.57 -1.12
C VAL A 118 -1.68 -11.51 -0.95
N ALA A 119 -2.32 -10.41 -1.35
CA ALA A 119 -3.77 -10.29 -1.31
C ALA A 119 -4.44 -11.41 -2.12
N ARG A 120 -4.01 -11.62 -3.36
CA ARG A 120 -4.59 -12.63 -4.26
C ARG A 120 -4.41 -14.05 -3.72
N GLU A 121 -3.19 -14.43 -3.39
CA GLU A 121 -2.85 -15.81 -2.97
C GLU A 121 -3.46 -16.15 -1.61
N PHE A 122 -3.48 -15.22 -0.66
CA PHE A 122 -4.23 -15.45 0.59
C PHE A 122 -5.73 -15.46 0.37
N ASN A 123 -6.29 -14.67 -0.54
CA ASN A 123 -7.73 -14.76 -0.84
C ASN A 123 -8.12 -16.06 -1.55
N MET A 124 -7.21 -16.67 -2.32
CA MET A 124 -7.46 -17.99 -2.92
C MET A 124 -7.51 -19.10 -1.88
N ASN A 125 -6.70 -19.02 -0.83
CA ASN A 125 -6.56 -20.10 0.17
C ASN A 125 -7.34 -19.82 1.47
N CYS A 126 -7.47 -18.55 1.86
CA CYS A 126 -7.95 -18.06 3.15
C CYS A 126 -8.88 -16.84 3.00
N SER A 127 -9.77 -16.82 2.00
CA SER A 127 -10.65 -15.65 1.76
C SER A 127 -11.45 -15.23 3.00
N PRO A 128 -11.56 -13.93 3.32
CA PRO A 128 -11.08 -12.74 2.60
C PRO A 128 -9.77 -12.15 3.19
N LEU A 129 -8.96 -12.98 3.84
CA LEU A 129 -7.85 -12.54 4.68
C LEU A 129 -6.76 -11.75 3.94
N GLY A 130 -6.48 -12.09 2.69
CA GLY A 130 -5.50 -11.38 1.88
C GLY A 130 -5.88 -9.91 1.70
N SER A 131 -7.17 -9.65 1.45
CA SER A 131 -7.69 -8.28 1.37
C SER A 131 -7.53 -7.54 2.69
N ILE A 132 -7.91 -8.18 3.81
CA ILE A 132 -7.86 -7.57 5.14
C ILE A 132 -6.42 -7.16 5.50
N ILE A 133 -5.46 -8.06 5.30
CA ILE A 133 -4.05 -7.80 5.61
C ILE A 133 -3.50 -6.65 4.77
N VAL A 134 -3.73 -6.70 3.45
CA VAL A 134 -3.13 -5.72 2.53
C VAL A 134 -3.81 -4.35 2.68
N GLU A 135 -5.11 -4.31 2.94
CA GLU A 135 -5.83 -3.06 3.24
C GLU A 135 -5.29 -2.41 4.51
N ALA A 136 -5.14 -3.17 5.60
CA ALA A 136 -4.55 -2.66 6.84
C ALA A 136 -3.13 -2.13 6.59
N LEU A 137 -2.25 -2.93 5.98
CA LEU A 137 -0.85 -2.53 5.73
C LEU A 137 -0.71 -1.32 4.78
N THR A 138 -1.72 -1.06 3.93
CA THR A 138 -1.72 0.08 3.01
C THR A 138 -2.48 1.31 3.54
N LYS A 139 -3.03 1.26 4.76
CA LYS A 139 -3.67 2.39 5.46
C LYS A 139 -2.88 3.71 5.42
N PRO A 140 -1.54 3.73 5.60
CA PRO A 140 -0.78 4.97 5.49
C PRO A 140 -0.98 5.64 4.11
N PHE A 141 -1.03 4.84 3.06
CA PHE A 141 -1.21 5.32 1.69
C PHE A 141 -2.66 5.73 1.41
N PHE A 142 -3.65 5.03 1.96
CA PHE A 142 -5.06 5.46 1.86
C PHE A 142 -5.27 6.84 2.47
N THR A 143 -4.67 7.07 3.64
CA THR A 143 -4.72 8.37 4.33
C THR A 143 -4.12 9.46 3.43
N ILE A 144 -2.93 9.21 2.87
CA ILE A 144 -2.24 10.14 1.98
C ILE A 144 -3.03 10.39 0.69
N ALA A 145 -3.56 9.34 0.06
CA ALA A 145 -4.35 9.45 -1.16
C ALA A 145 -5.63 10.28 -0.95
N THR A 146 -6.30 10.08 0.19
CA THR A 146 -7.51 10.84 0.56
C THR A 146 -7.18 12.33 0.73
N ILE A 147 -6.11 12.66 1.45
CA ILE A 147 -5.62 14.04 1.60
C ILE A 147 -5.33 14.68 0.24
N PHE A 148 -4.69 13.96 -0.68
CA PHE A 148 -4.39 14.51 -2.01
C PHE A 148 -5.61 14.66 -2.91
N GLU A 149 -6.63 13.81 -2.76
CA GLU A 149 -7.92 14.02 -3.45
C GLU A 149 -8.60 15.31 -2.98
N GLU A 150 -8.54 15.62 -1.69
CA GLU A 150 -9.14 16.83 -1.11
C GLU A 150 -8.42 18.12 -1.51
N ILE A 151 -7.08 18.10 -1.55
CA ILE A 151 -6.28 19.27 -1.93
C ILE A 151 -6.31 19.50 -3.45
N GLY A 152 -6.55 18.45 -4.23
CA GLY A 152 -6.80 18.50 -5.67
C GLY A 152 -5.55 18.37 -6.55
N PRO A 153 -5.74 18.43 -7.90
CA PRO A 153 -4.75 17.99 -8.88
C PRO A 153 -3.39 18.69 -8.80
N ARG A 154 -3.35 19.98 -8.43
CA ARG A 154 -2.10 20.76 -8.37
C ARG A 154 -1.14 20.26 -7.28
N ALA A 155 -1.67 19.84 -6.14
CA ALA A 155 -0.84 19.27 -5.07
C ALA A 155 -0.31 17.89 -5.49
N LYS A 156 -1.16 17.08 -6.14
CA LYS A 156 -0.78 15.77 -6.66
C LYS A 156 0.34 15.85 -7.70
N ILE A 157 0.31 16.83 -8.62
CA ILE A 157 1.42 17.11 -9.57
C ILE A 157 2.73 17.34 -8.81
N SER A 158 2.69 18.14 -7.74
CA SER A 158 3.89 18.48 -6.97
C SER A 158 4.53 17.26 -6.31
N ILE A 159 3.73 16.27 -5.91
CA ILE A 159 4.21 15.00 -5.37
C ILE A 159 4.73 14.09 -6.48
N TYR A 160 4.01 13.98 -7.59
CA TYR A 160 4.44 13.21 -8.76
C TYR A 160 5.77 13.68 -9.36
N ARG A 161 6.15 14.94 -9.14
CA ARG A 161 7.50 15.45 -9.48
C ARG A 161 8.60 15.00 -8.53
N GLN A 162 8.24 14.56 -7.32
CA GLN A 162 9.17 14.15 -6.27
C GLN A 162 9.35 12.64 -6.21
N VAL A 163 8.30 11.89 -6.53
CA VAL A 163 8.32 10.42 -6.54
C VAL A 163 8.45 9.89 -7.97
N PRO A 164 9.09 8.72 -8.16
CA PRO A 164 9.21 8.13 -9.47
C PRO A 164 7.84 7.55 -9.93
N PRO A 165 7.59 7.43 -11.26
CA PRO A 165 6.28 7.00 -11.79
C PRO A 165 5.78 5.65 -11.26
N GLN A 166 6.69 4.74 -10.92
CA GLN A 166 6.40 3.44 -10.33
C GLN A 166 5.65 3.55 -9.00
N CYS A 167 5.71 4.70 -8.32
CA CYS A 167 5.04 4.94 -7.04
C CYS A 167 3.71 5.68 -7.17
N TYR A 168 3.29 6.08 -8.37
CA TYR A 168 2.09 6.93 -8.55
C TYR A 168 0.80 6.29 -8.01
N TYR A 169 0.74 4.96 -8.02
CA TYR A 169 -0.37 4.20 -7.47
C TYR A 169 -0.52 4.39 -5.96
N LEU A 170 0.56 4.68 -5.22
CA LEU A 170 0.53 4.87 -3.76
C LEU A 170 -0.14 6.17 -3.31
N VAL A 171 -0.52 7.02 -4.26
CA VAL A 171 -1.29 8.25 -3.99
C VAL A 171 -2.58 8.30 -4.82
N ASN A 172 -2.98 7.17 -5.39
CA ASN A 172 -4.25 6.98 -6.07
C ASN A 172 -5.12 6.02 -5.25
N TYR A 173 -6.25 6.50 -4.75
CA TYR A 173 -7.11 5.73 -3.86
C TYR A 173 -7.58 4.41 -4.49
N GLU A 174 -8.00 4.44 -5.76
CA GLU A 174 -8.53 3.26 -6.46
C GLU A 174 -7.43 2.24 -6.77
N GLU A 175 -6.20 2.68 -7.07
CA GLU A 175 -5.10 1.75 -7.29
C GLU A 175 -4.65 1.08 -5.98
N ILE A 176 -4.61 1.80 -4.85
CA ILE A 176 -4.33 1.19 -3.53
C ILE A 176 -5.42 0.17 -3.20
N ARG A 177 -6.69 0.53 -3.42
CA ARG A 177 -7.81 -0.41 -3.26
C ARG A 177 -7.68 -1.63 -4.16
N GLY A 178 -7.15 -1.45 -5.37
CA GLY A 178 -6.80 -2.52 -6.29
C GLY A 178 -5.83 -3.52 -5.68
N LEU A 179 -4.80 -3.06 -4.95
CA LEU A 179 -3.84 -3.94 -4.29
C LEU A 179 -4.51 -4.87 -3.29
N SER A 180 -5.38 -4.33 -2.43
CA SER A 180 -6.14 -5.13 -1.45
C SER A 180 -7.05 -6.15 -2.14
N ALA A 181 -7.54 -5.85 -3.34
CA ALA A 181 -8.29 -6.80 -4.15
C ALA A 181 -7.41 -7.80 -4.96
N GLY A 182 -6.08 -7.78 -4.76
CA GLY A 182 -5.15 -8.65 -5.49
C GLY A 182 -4.85 -8.21 -6.93
N LYS A 183 -5.14 -6.96 -7.28
CA LYS A 183 -4.83 -6.37 -8.59
C LYS A 183 -3.49 -5.64 -8.51
N ALA A 184 -2.55 -6.02 -9.37
CA ALA A 184 -1.27 -5.34 -9.46
C ALA A 184 -1.43 -3.90 -9.98
N PRO A 185 -0.54 -2.96 -9.57
CA PRO A 185 -0.52 -1.62 -10.13
C PRO A 185 -0.43 -1.61 -11.65
N ASN A 186 -1.01 -0.59 -12.27
CA ASN A 186 -0.90 -0.46 -13.72
C ASN A 186 0.57 -0.18 -14.12
N LYS A 187 1.06 -0.89 -15.14
CA LYS A 187 2.45 -0.75 -15.63
C LYS A 187 2.64 0.47 -16.53
N VAL A 188 1.62 1.30 -16.72
CA VAL A 188 1.70 2.49 -17.57
C VAL A 188 2.66 3.48 -16.90
N LEU A 189 3.87 3.55 -17.46
CA LEU A 189 4.83 4.59 -17.13
C LEU A 189 4.45 5.85 -17.90
N PHE A 190 3.88 6.82 -17.19
CA PHE A 190 3.57 8.13 -17.74
C PHE A 190 4.85 8.89 -18.07
N LYS A 191 4.86 9.65 -19.17
CA LYS A 191 6.04 10.42 -19.58
C LYS A 191 6.28 11.61 -18.65
N ASN A 192 5.23 12.13 -18.04
CA ASN A 192 5.29 13.21 -17.06
C ASN A 192 4.11 13.16 -16.06
N PRO A 193 4.24 13.85 -14.91
CA PRO A 193 3.18 13.99 -13.89
C PRO A 193 1.83 14.48 -14.42
N GLU A 194 1.84 15.41 -15.37
CA GLU A 194 0.63 16.04 -15.92
C GLU A 194 -0.20 15.04 -16.74
N GLU A 195 0.46 14.19 -17.53
CA GLU A 195 -0.17 13.09 -18.28
C GLU A 195 -0.81 12.07 -17.33
N ALA A 196 -0.12 11.71 -16.24
CA ALA A 196 -0.65 10.79 -15.24
C ALA A 196 -1.96 11.30 -14.61
N ILE A 197 -1.98 12.57 -14.24
CA ILE A 197 -3.15 13.20 -13.59
C ILE A 197 -4.28 13.43 -14.59
N LEU A 198 -3.97 13.83 -15.82
CA LEU A 198 -4.97 13.95 -16.86
C LEU A 198 -5.65 12.60 -17.12
N ASN A 199 -4.87 11.52 -17.25
CA ASN A 199 -5.39 10.18 -17.44
C ASN A 199 -6.28 9.73 -16.25
N GLU A 200 -5.89 10.05 -15.02
CA GLU A 200 -6.69 9.77 -13.83
C GLU A 200 -8.03 10.52 -13.85
N ILE A 201 -8.02 11.82 -14.18
CA ILE A 201 -9.23 12.64 -14.28
C ILE A 201 -10.17 12.07 -15.35
N THR A 202 -9.65 11.79 -16.55
CA THR A 202 -10.42 11.21 -17.66
C THR A 202 -11.03 9.87 -17.27
N THR A 203 -10.23 8.97 -16.67
CA THR A 203 -10.73 7.65 -16.22
C THR A 203 -11.82 7.80 -15.17
N ARG A 204 -11.71 8.75 -14.24
CA ARG A 204 -12.72 9.01 -13.21
C ARG A 204 -14.01 9.56 -13.81
N GLU A 205 -13.93 10.44 -14.79
CA GLU A 205 -15.09 10.97 -15.52
C GLU A 205 -15.80 9.87 -16.32
N GLU A 206 -15.05 8.99 -16.98
CA GLU A 206 -15.59 7.82 -17.66
C GLU A 206 -16.29 6.84 -16.71
N MET A 207 -15.72 6.59 -15.54
CA MET A 207 -16.37 5.72 -14.54
C MET A 207 -17.67 6.35 -14.01
N LYS A 208 -17.68 7.66 -13.76
CA LYS A 208 -18.89 8.39 -13.34
C LYS A 208 -19.98 8.34 -14.41
N SER A 209 -19.62 8.53 -15.68
CA SER A 209 -20.58 8.48 -16.79
C SER A 209 -21.15 7.08 -16.99
N ARG A 210 -20.32 6.03 -16.91
CA ARG A 210 -20.77 4.63 -16.95
C ARG A 210 -21.71 4.28 -15.80
N LYS A 211 -21.34 4.61 -14.57
CA LYS A 211 -22.17 4.33 -13.39
C LYS A 211 -23.52 5.05 -13.45
N LYS A 212 -23.55 6.28 -13.95
CA LYS A 212 -24.79 7.01 -14.20
C LYS A 212 -25.67 6.28 -15.23
N ALA A 213 -25.09 5.84 -16.34
CA ALA A 213 -25.83 5.11 -17.37
C ALA A 213 -26.36 3.74 -16.88
N GLU A 214 -25.62 3.04 -16.02
CA GLU A 214 -26.07 1.79 -15.40
C GLU A 214 -27.25 2.01 -14.44
N LEU A 215 -27.18 3.05 -13.61
CA LEU A 215 -28.28 3.44 -12.71
C LEU A 215 -29.54 3.81 -13.52
N GLU A 216 -29.40 4.61 -14.57
CA GLU A 216 -30.52 4.96 -15.45
C GLU A 216 -31.16 3.72 -16.08
N LYS A 217 -30.37 2.73 -16.51
CA LYS A 217 -30.88 1.45 -17.00
C LYS A 217 -31.62 0.66 -15.93
N GLN A 218 -31.10 0.59 -14.71
CA GLN A 218 -31.76 -0.10 -13.59
C GLN A 218 -33.11 0.54 -13.28
N PHE A 219 -33.17 1.87 -13.18
CA PHE A 219 -34.43 2.58 -12.96
C PHE A 219 -35.47 2.32 -14.06
N LEU A 220 -35.04 2.27 -15.34
CA LEU A 220 -35.93 1.96 -16.45
C LEU A 220 -36.45 0.51 -16.40
N MET A 221 -35.63 -0.46 -15.98
CA MET A 221 -36.07 -1.85 -15.81
C MET A 221 -37.06 -1.99 -14.65
N GLU A 222 -36.80 -1.35 -13.53
CA GLU A 222 -37.71 -1.34 -12.38
C GLU A 222 -39.06 -0.69 -12.73
N ALA A 223 -39.05 0.41 -13.48
CA ALA A 223 -40.26 1.08 -13.96
C ALA A 223 -41.07 0.27 -14.99
N GLN A 224 -40.47 -0.72 -15.67
CA GLN A 224 -41.16 -1.61 -16.60
C GLN A 224 -41.70 -2.88 -15.94
N MET A 225 -41.25 -3.22 -14.73
CA MET A 225 -41.67 -4.40 -13.97
C MET A 225 -42.75 -4.09 -12.91
N GLY A 226 -43.10 -2.82 -12.70
CA GLY A 226 -44.22 -2.36 -11.88
C GLY A 226 -45.42 -1.95 -12.72
#